data_AF-A0A6L4ZJ29-F1
#
_entry.id   AF-A0A6L4ZJ29-F1
#
_cell.length_a   1.000
_cell.length_b   1.000
_cell.length_c   1.000
_cell.angle_alpha   90.00
_cell.angle_beta   90.00
_cell.angle_gamma   90.00
#
_symmetry.space_group_name_H-M   'P 1'
#
loop_
_entity.id
_entity.type
_entity.pdbx_description
1 polymer ?
#
loop_
_entity_poly.entity_id
_entity_poly.type
_entity_poly.pdbx_seq_one_letter_code
_entity_poly.pdbx_strand_id
1 'polypeptide(L)'
;MLTHNLGYPRIGANRELKKVTESYWEGKLSRDELLKTGKALRVTNWFLQKAIGLQLIPSNDFSFYDQVLDMTLLIGAIPKRYEGLLQEELVLDRGFPLETYFAMARGKQKNGVDITAMEMTKWFDTNYHY
;
A
#
# COMPACT_ATOMS: atom_id res chain seq x y z
N MET A 1 -1.79 -16.07 -30.02
CA MET A 1 -1.25 -14.82 -29.43
C MET A 1 -1.62 -14.81 -27.94
N LEU A 2 -0.71 -14.44 -27.04
CA LEU A 2 -0.99 -14.32 -25.61
C LEU A 2 -1.50 -12.90 -25.30
N THR A 3 -2.46 -12.78 -24.37
CA THR A 3 -2.99 -11.50 -23.88
C THR A 3 -2.48 -11.21 -22.47
N HIS A 4 -2.06 -9.96 -22.25
CA HIS A 4 -1.43 -9.50 -21.01
C HIS A 4 -1.97 -8.13 -20.57
N ASN A 5 -1.97 -7.90 -19.26
CA ASN A 5 -2.22 -6.61 -18.63
C ASN A 5 -1.04 -6.24 -17.70
N LEU A 6 -0.58 -4.99 -17.75
CA LEU A 6 0.58 -4.51 -16.99
C LEU A 6 0.25 -4.13 -15.53
N GLY A 7 -1.03 -3.92 -15.21
CA GLY A 7 -1.49 -3.61 -13.86
C GLY A 7 -3.00 -3.40 -13.79
N TYR A 8 -3.60 -3.59 -12.63
CA TYR A 8 -5.04 -3.49 -12.44
C TYR A 8 -5.41 -2.46 -11.35
N PRO A 9 -6.49 -1.66 -11.52
CA PRO A 9 -6.92 -0.69 -10.51
C PRO A 9 -7.17 -1.34 -9.14
N ARG A 10 -6.38 -0.92 -8.14
CA ARG A 10 -6.37 -1.49 -6.79
C ARG A 10 -7.48 -0.99 -5.85
N ILE A 11 -8.13 0.12 -6.21
CA ILE A 11 -9.05 0.84 -5.31
C ILE A 11 -10.31 0.03 -4.95
N GLY A 12 -10.68 -0.93 -5.81
CA GLY A 12 -11.91 -1.73 -5.70
C GLY A 12 -13.13 -1.02 -6.30
N ALA A 13 -14.14 -1.80 -6.72
CA ALA A 13 -15.31 -1.30 -7.44
C ALA A 13 -16.10 -0.23 -6.65
N ASN A 14 -16.10 -0.31 -5.32
CA ASN A 14 -16.79 0.63 -4.43
C ASN A 14 -15.82 1.42 -3.53
N ARG A 15 -14.56 1.56 -3.99
CA ARG A 15 -13.46 2.19 -3.25
C ARG A 15 -13.21 1.53 -1.88
N GLU A 16 -13.32 0.22 -1.82
CA GLU A 16 -13.12 -0.59 -0.62
C GLU A 16 -11.76 -0.28 0.01
N LEU A 17 -10.69 -0.21 -0.81
CA LEU A 17 -9.34 0.07 -0.31
C LEU A 17 -9.25 1.42 0.39
N LYS A 18 -9.86 2.48 -0.18
CA LYS A 18 -9.92 3.81 0.45
C LYS A 18 -10.60 3.73 1.81
N LYS A 19 -11.79 3.14 1.86
CA LYS A 19 -12.62 3.06 3.08
C LYS A 19 -11.89 2.35 4.23
N VAL A 20 -11.25 1.22 3.94
CA VAL A 20 -10.54 0.46 4.99
C VAL A 20 -9.24 1.13 5.40
N THR A 21 -8.54 1.78 4.47
CA THR A 21 -7.29 2.49 4.76
C THR A 21 -7.56 3.73 5.63
N GLU A 22 -8.61 4.49 5.32
CA GLU A 22 -9.04 5.63 6.14
C GLU A 22 -9.52 5.18 7.53
N SER A 23 -10.32 4.11 7.60
CA SER A 23 -10.76 3.53 8.89
C SER A 23 -9.59 3.04 9.74
N TYR A 24 -8.54 2.49 9.11
CA TYR A 24 -7.31 2.08 9.78
C TYR A 24 -6.58 3.28 10.38
N TRP A 25 -6.41 4.36 9.61
CA TRP A 25 -5.77 5.59 10.11
C TRP A 25 -6.54 6.26 11.25
N GLU A 26 -7.87 6.14 11.24
CA GLU A 26 -8.73 6.61 12.33
C GLU A 26 -8.72 5.69 13.57
N GLY A 27 -8.05 4.55 13.51
CA GLY A 27 -7.99 3.57 14.60
C GLY A 27 -9.30 2.78 14.79
N LYS A 28 -10.21 2.81 13.82
CA LYS A 28 -11.50 2.11 13.84
C LYS A 28 -11.44 0.71 13.25
N LEU A 29 -10.33 0.38 12.58
CA LEU A 29 -10.13 -0.88 11.87
C LEU A 29 -8.74 -1.42 12.21
N SER A 30 -8.65 -2.72 12.48
CA SER A 30 -7.39 -3.36 12.87
C SER A 30 -6.46 -3.58 11.68
N ARG A 31 -5.17 -3.77 11.97
CA ARG A 31 -4.16 -4.15 10.97
C ARG A 31 -4.59 -5.37 10.16
N ASP A 32 -5.09 -6.40 10.84
CA ASP A 32 -5.43 -7.67 10.19
C ASP A 32 -6.62 -7.52 9.26
N GLU A 33 -7.60 -6.69 9.62
CA GLU A 33 -8.74 -6.36 8.76
C GLU A 33 -8.30 -5.59 7.51
N LEU A 34 -7.31 -4.70 7.62
CA LEU A 34 -6.76 -3.96 6.49
C LEU A 34 -6.07 -4.92 5.52
N LEU A 35 -5.19 -5.77 6.06
CA LEU A 35 -4.47 -6.78 5.27
C LEU A 35 -5.41 -7.79 4.63
N LYS A 36 -6.44 -8.23 5.36
CA LYS A 36 -7.48 -9.14 4.86
C LYS A 36 -8.24 -8.52 3.70
N THR A 37 -8.62 -7.25 3.81
CA THR A 37 -9.29 -6.52 2.71
C THR A 37 -8.37 -6.38 1.50
N GLY A 38 -7.11 -5.99 1.70
CA GLY A 38 -6.13 -5.92 0.62
C GLY A 38 -5.93 -7.26 -0.09
N LYS A 39 -5.86 -8.37 0.67
CA LYS A 39 -5.81 -9.72 0.12
C LYS A 39 -7.05 -10.06 -0.70
N ALA A 40 -8.23 -9.77 -0.18
CA ALA A 40 -9.51 -10.02 -0.87
C ALA A 40 -9.59 -9.25 -2.20
N LEU A 41 -9.18 -7.98 -2.22
CA LEU A 41 -9.14 -7.17 -3.45
C LEU A 41 -8.21 -7.77 -4.51
N ARG A 42 -6.99 -8.16 -4.13
CA ARG A 42 -6.05 -8.81 -5.07
C ARG A 42 -6.63 -10.10 -5.65
N VAL A 43 -7.20 -10.95 -4.80
CA VAL A 43 -7.84 -12.21 -5.21
C VAL A 43 -8.98 -11.96 -6.19
N THR A 44 -9.90 -11.04 -5.86
CA THR A 44 -11.00 -10.66 -6.75
C THR A 44 -10.49 -10.16 -8.10
N ASN A 45 -9.51 -9.25 -8.11
CA ASN A 45 -8.96 -8.69 -9.34
C ASN A 45 -8.28 -9.76 -10.22
N TRP A 46 -7.56 -10.72 -9.62
CA TRP A 46 -6.97 -11.83 -10.37
C TRP A 46 -8.03 -12.75 -10.96
N PHE A 47 -9.07 -13.11 -10.19
CA PHE A 47 -10.15 -13.96 -10.69
C PHE A 47 -10.96 -13.29 -11.80
N LEU A 48 -11.22 -11.98 -11.70
CA LEU A 48 -11.87 -11.22 -12.77
C LEU A 48 -11.05 -11.27 -14.06
N GLN A 49 -9.75 -10.99 -13.99
CA GLN A 49 -8.86 -11.03 -15.17
C GLN A 49 -8.76 -12.45 -15.76
N LYS A 50 -8.68 -13.48 -14.91
CA LYS A 50 -8.70 -14.88 -15.35
C LYS A 50 -10.01 -15.26 -16.03
N ALA A 51 -11.15 -14.82 -15.49
CA ALA A 51 -12.48 -15.16 -16.01
C ALA A 51 -12.73 -14.59 -17.42
N ILE A 52 -12.10 -13.46 -17.76
CA ILE A 52 -12.17 -12.87 -19.11
C ILE A 52 -11.10 -13.40 -20.07
N GLY A 53 -10.31 -14.41 -19.66
CA GLY A 53 -9.38 -15.12 -20.52
C GLY A 53 -7.96 -14.56 -20.63
N LEU A 54 -7.54 -13.63 -19.75
CA LEU A 54 -6.14 -13.20 -19.72
C LEU A 54 -5.21 -14.36 -19.34
N GLN A 55 -4.15 -14.56 -20.11
CA GLN A 55 -3.14 -15.58 -19.85
C GLN A 55 -2.00 -15.07 -18.96
N LEU A 56 -1.66 -13.78 -19.09
CA LEU A 56 -0.60 -13.15 -18.29
C LEU A 56 -1.20 -12.07 -17.40
N ILE A 57 -1.46 -12.41 -16.14
CA ILE A 57 -2.10 -11.55 -15.14
C ILE A 57 -1.02 -10.91 -14.26
N PRO A 58 -1.06 -9.58 -14.02
CA PRO A 58 -0.04 -8.89 -13.24
C PRO A 58 -0.13 -9.25 -11.76
N SER A 59 1.01 -9.14 -11.09
CA SER A 59 1.14 -9.16 -9.64
C SER A 59 2.09 -8.04 -9.22
N ASN A 60 2.09 -7.69 -7.93
CA ASN A 60 2.84 -6.57 -7.37
C ASN A 60 2.43 -5.18 -7.91
N ASP A 61 1.30 -5.11 -8.63
CA ASP A 61 0.62 -3.89 -9.07
C ASP A 61 -0.28 -3.30 -7.96
N PHE A 62 -0.73 -4.14 -7.03
CA PHE A 62 -1.43 -3.71 -5.82
C PHE A 62 -0.49 -3.03 -4.84
N SER A 63 -0.96 -1.93 -4.24
CA SER A 63 -0.32 -1.21 -3.14
C SER A 63 -1.36 -0.72 -2.13
N PHE A 64 -0.98 -0.58 -0.87
CA PHE A 64 -1.83 0.10 0.12
C PHE A 64 -1.79 1.62 0.00
N TYR A 65 -0.81 2.18 -0.72
CA TYR A 65 -0.70 3.64 -0.89
C TYR A 65 -0.07 4.00 -2.23
N ASP A 66 1.19 3.60 -2.48
CA ASP A 66 1.92 3.81 -3.72
C ASP A 66 2.97 2.71 -3.98
N GLN A 67 3.12 2.28 -5.23
CA GLN A 67 4.02 1.19 -5.62
C GLN A 67 5.52 1.58 -5.63
N VAL A 68 5.84 2.87 -5.80
CA VAL A 68 7.23 3.34 -5.67
C VAL A 68 7.62 3.39 -4.19
N LEU A 69 6.68 3.74 -3.32
CA LEU A 69 6.83 3.64 -1.88
C LEU A 69 6.98 2.18 -1.43
N ASP A 70 6.22 1.24 -2.01
CA ASP A 70 6.38 -0.19 -1.75
C ASP A 70 7.80 -0.65 -2.10
N MET A 71 8.34 -0.22 -3.25
CA MET A 71 9.71 -0.52 -3.67
C MET A 71 10.74 0.10 -2.72
N THR A 72 10.52 1.35 -2.30
CA THR A 72 11.38 2.07 -1.36
C THR A 72 11.51 1.30 -0.05
N LEU A 73 10.38 0.79 0.48
CA LEU A 73 10.36 -0.05 1.66
C LEU A 73 11.06 -1.40 1.42
N LEU A 74 10.77 -2.06 0.30
CA LEU A 74 11.32 -3.38 -0.05
C LEU A 74 12.84 -3.40 -0.08
N ILE A 75 13.47 -2.36 -0.65
CA ILE A 75 14.92 -2.26 -0.76
C ILE A 75 15.58 -1.65 0.48
N GLY A 76 14.80 -1.31 1.51
CA GLY A 76 15.31 -0.70 2.74
C GLY A 76 15.76 0.76 2.58
N ALA A 77 15.31 1.47 1.54
CA ALA A 77 15.61 2.88 1.31
C ALA A 77 14.78 3.80 2.23
N ILE A 78 14.77 3.49 3.53
CA ILE A 78 13.94 4.15 4.54
C ILE A 78 14.78 5.25 5.23
N PRO A 79 14.39 6.53 5.16
CA PRO A 79 15.14 7.60 5.82
C PRO A 79 15.24 7.43 7.34
N LYS A 80 16.37 7.82 7.93
CA LYS A 80 16.64 7.69 9.38
C LYS A 80 15.56 8.25 10.31
N ARG A 81 14.82 9.28 9.87
CA ARG A 81 13.72 9.86 10.66
C ARG A 81 12.56 8.88 10.94
N TYR A 82 12.46 7.78 10.20
CA TYR A 82 11.48 6.71 10.44
C TYR A 82 12.08 5.50 11.18
N GLU A 83 13.38 5.51 11.49
CA GLU A 83 14.10 4.34 12.02
C GLU A 83 13.54 3.86 13.36
N GLY A 84 13.21 4.77 14.28
CA GLY A 84 12.60 4.40 15.57
C GLY A 84 11.27 3.66 15.39
N LEU A 85 10.42 4.13 14.48
CA LEU A 85 9.13 3.50 14.19
C LEU A 85 9.31 2.13 13.52
N LEU A 86 10.28 2.02 12.61
CA LEU A 86 10.60 0.76 11.95
C LEU A 86 11.12 -0.27 12.97
N GLN A 87 12.03 0.13 13.85
CA GLN A 87 12.58 -0.75 14.88
C GLN A 87 11.49 -1.26 15.83
N GLU A 88 10.57 -0.38 16.27
CA GLU A 88 9.42 -0.79 17.07
C GLU A 88 8.55 -1.84 16.37
N GLU A 89 8.26 -1.67 15.08
CA GLU A 89 7.46 -2.63 14.32
C GLU A 89 8.18 -3.96 14.06
N LEU A 90 9.49 -3.91 13.80
CA LEU A 90 10.30 -5.12 13.58
C LEU A 90 10.42 -5.96 14.85
N VAL A 91 10.53 -5.33 16.03
CA VAL A 91 10.52 -6.03 17.33
C VAL A 91 9.21 -6.77 17.57
N LEU A 92 8.09 -6.23 17.08
CA LEU A 92 6.78 -6.87 17.19
C LEU A 92 6.57 -8.02 16.20
N ASP A 93 7.52 -8.28 15.30
CA ASP A 93 7.52 -9.31 14.26
C ASP A 93 6.18 -9.42 13.50
N ARG A 94 5.63 -8.26 13.12
CA ARG A 94 4.31 -8.19 12.47
C ARG A 94 4.38 -8.36 10.95
N GLY A 95 5.54 -8.73 10.40
CA GLY A 95 5.79 -8.79 8.96
C GLY A 95 5.88 -7.39 8.32
N PHE A 96 4.99 -7.08 7.38
CA PHE A 96 4.99 -5.79 6.64
C PHE A 96 4.87 -4.58 7.61
N PRO A 97 5.89 -3.68 7.68
CA PRO A 97 5.93 -2.56 8.62
C PRO A 97 5.00 -1.43 8.19
N LEU A 98 3.71 -1.66 8.44
CA LEU A 98 2.59 -0.87 7.93
C LEU A 98 2.55 0.55 8.51
N GLU A 99 2.94 0.73 9.77
CA GLU A 99 2.94 2.06 10.39
C GLU A 99 4.04 2.93 9.80
N THR A 100 5.23 2.37 9.61
CA THR A 100 6.39 2.99 8.97
C THR A 100 6.06 3.34 7.53
N TYR A 101 5.45 2.40 6.81
CA TYR A 101 4.97 2.59 5.45
C TYR A 101 4.03 3.79 5.33
N PHE A 102 2.99 3.87 6.19
CA PHE A 102 2.09 5.02 6.16
C PHE A 102 2.72 6.30 6.71
N ALA A 103 3.65 6.23 7.66
CA ALA A 103 4.37 7.42 8.13
C ALA A 103 5.20 8.05 7.01
N MET A 104 5.83 7.24 6.14
CA MET A 104 6.49 7.75 4.94
C MET A 104 5.50 8.40 3.97
N ALA A 105 4.32 7.80 3.78
CA ALA A 105 3.30 8.30 2.86
C ALA A 105 2.63 9.62 3.28
N ARG A 106 2.27 9.75 4.57
CA ARG A 106 1.38 10.81 5.06
C ARG A 106 1.82 11.45 6.38
N GLY A 107 3.02 11.13 6.85
CA GLY A 107 3.53 11.57 8.14
C GLY A 107 2.82 10.91 9.31
N LYS A 108 3.28 11.23 10.52
CA LYS A 108 2.71 10.75 11.77
C LYS A 108 2.79 11.84 12.83
N GLN A 109 1.63 12.27 13.31
CA GLN A 109 1.46 13.31 14.32
C GLN A 109 0.59 12.78 15.46
N LYS A 110 1.18 11.99 16.38
CA LYS A 110 0.44 11.37 17.49
C LYS A 110 1.37 11.08 18.67
N ASN A 111 0.89 11.25 19.90
CA ASN A 111 1.62 10.94 21.14
C ASN A 111 3.00 11.64 21.24
N GLY A 112 3.10 12.89 20.78
CA GLY A 112 4.36 13.65 20.79
C GLY A 112 5.34 13.28 19.66
N VAL A 113 4.99 12.33 18.79
CA VAL A 113 5.71 12.04 17.55
C VAL A 113 5.21 13.00 16.48
N ASP A 114 6.13 13.75 15.86
CA ASP A 114 5.89 14.59 14.68
C ASP A 114 6.93 14.23 13.61
N ILE A 115 6.52 13.35 12.69
CA ILE A 115 7.34 12.90 11.56
C ILE A 115 6.66 13.36 10.28
N THR A 116 7.37 14.15 9.48
CA THR A 116 6.88 14.62 8.19
C THR A 116 6.81 13.50 7.16
N ALA A 117 5.85 13.60 6.23
CA ALA A 117 5.76 12.71 5.08
C ALA A 117 6.98 12.88 4.14
N MET A 118 7.21 11.89 3.28
CA MET A 118 8.04 12.06 2.10
C MET A 118 7.34 12.96 1.08
N GLU A 119 8.12 13.58 0.19
CA GLU A 119 7.57 14.34 -0.93
C GLU A 119 6.78 13.40 -1.84
N MET A 120 5.67 13.91 -2.38
CA MET A 120 4.94 13.25 -3.46
C MET A 120 4.93 14.14 -4.69
N THR A 121 5.09 13.54 -5.87
CA THR A 121 5.05 14.27 -7.14
C THR A 121 4.27 13.51 -8.20
N LYS A 122 3.96 14.17 -9.32
CA LYS A 122 3.21 13.53 -10.41
C LYS A 122 4.04 12.42 -11.05
N TRP A 123 3.38 11.29 -11.32
CA TRP A 123 3.94 10.21 -12.12
C TRP A 123 3.88 10.57 -13.59
N PHE A 124 5.01 11.01 -14.14
CA PHE A 124 5.14 11.55 -15.50
C PHE A 124 4.11 12.66 -15.77
N ASP A 125 3.38 12.57 -16.87
CA ASP A 125 2.32 13.48 -17.30
C ASP A 125 0.91 13.06 -16.82
N THR A 126 0.82 12.10 -15.89
CA THR A 126 -0.45 11.62 -15.34
C THR A 126 -0.92 12.43 -14.12
N ASN A 127 -2.13 12.15 -13.63
CA ASN A 127 -2.63 12.68 -12.35
C ASN A 127 -2.42 11.73 -11.17
N TYR A 128 -1.75 10.60 -11.38
CA TYR A 128 -1.30 9.74 -10.29
C TYR A 128 -0.08 10.38 -9.63
N HIS A 129 0.00 10.30 -8.30
CA HIS A 129 1.14 10.82 -7.54
C HIS A 129 1.85 9.64 -6.87
N TYR A 130 3.17 9.66 -6.89
CA TYR A 130 4.02 8.70 -6.21
C TYR A 130 4.85 9.41 -5.14
#